data_AF-A0A848VIP8-F1
#
_entry.id   AF-A0A848VIP8-F1
#
_cell.length_a   1.000
_cell.length_b   1.000
_cell.length_c   1.000
_cell.angle_alpha   90.00
_cell.angle_beta   90.00
_cell.angle_gamma   90.00
#
_symmetry.space_group_name_H-M   'P 1'
#
loop_
_entity.id
_entity.type
_entity.pdbx_description
1 polymer ?
#
loop_
_entity_poly.entity_id
_entity_poly.type
_entity_poly.pdbx_seq_one_letter_code
_entity_poly.pdbx_strand_id
1 'polypeptide(L)'
;MRSRPFLFVPVKKSELPSIQEDGLDVKRPMYKSLKKARAKARRVLVVKREAVDRGEVRPQDILNLRPFRFPVRIDAGGGVLVRGSGDSLETVLIYRRGKWDIAKGKRDRGESNRGCAVREVQEELGIDDVTPIWKIGKTIHAYRTRKRRFVIKTTHWYVMKTSAETFTPQLKEKITDARWVPMDAAIDMVHFKALRKLLKEARRQIRLMGT
;
A
#
# COMPACT_ATOMS: atom_id res chain seq x y z
N MET A 1 3.13 -6.60 14.50
CA MET A 1 3.30 -6.46 13.03
C MET A 1 2.84 -7.76 12.36
N ARG A 2 1.69 -7.84 11.65
CA ARG A 2 1.39 -9.08 10.89
C ARG A 2 2.36 -9.16 9.72
N SER A 3 3.00 -10.31 9.57
CA SER A 3 3.93 -10.63 8.49
C SER A 3 3.26 -10.43 7.13
N ARG A 4 4.03 -10.03 6.10
CA ARG A 4 3.49 -9.85 4.74
C ARG A 4 2.79 -11.15 4.31
N PRO A 5 1.58 -11.11 3.73
CA PRO A 5 0.82 -12.33 3.42
C PRO A 5 1.43 -13.17 2.29
N PHE A 6 2.54 -12.74 1.72
CA PHE A 6 3.27 -13.41 0.67
C PHE A 6 4.78 -13.32 0.88
N LEU A 7 5.46 -14.28 0.26
CA LEU A 7 6.90 -14.40 0.14
C LEU A 7 7.29 -14.43 -1.34
N PHE A 8 8.56 -14.15 -1.61
CA PHE A 8 9.11 -14.09 -2.96
C PHE A 8 10.19 -15.14 -3.12
N VAL A 9 10.05 -16.02 -4.11
CA VAL A 9 10.95 -17.14 -4.36
C VAL A 9 11.63 -16.95 -5.72
N PRO A 10 12.96 -16.72 -5.78
CA PRO A 10 13.69 -16.66 -7.03
C PRO A 10 13.79 -18.06 -7.66
N VAL A 11 13.58 -18.15 -8.98
CA VAL A 11 13.61 -19.42 -9.72
C VAL A 11 14.28 -19.26 -11.09
N LYS A 12 14.83 -20.34 -11.64
CA LYS A 12 15.28 -20.45 -13.03
C LYS A 12 14.07 -20.72 -13.95
N LYS A 13 14.24 -20.49 -15.26
CA LYS A 13 13.19 -20.78 -16.25
C LYS A 13 12.90 -22.28 -16.33
N SER A 14 13.95 -23.11 -16.27
CA SER A 14 13.89 -24.57 -16.38
C SER A 14 13.11 -25.24 -15.25
N GLU A 15 12.95 -24.57 -14.10
CA GLU A 15 12.22 -25.10 -12.95
C GLU A 15 10.69 -24.89 -13.07
N LEU A 16 10.22 -24.06 -14.01
CA LEU A 16 8.79 -23.72 -14.07
C LEU A 16 7.88 -24.91 -14.37
N PRO A 17 8.21 -25.85 -15.29
CA PRO A 17 7.37 -27.02 -15.53
C PRO A 17 7.19 -27.91 -14.30
N SER A 18 8.27 -28.29 -13.62
CA SER A 18 8.18 -29.09 -12.39
C SER A 18 7.45 -28.33 -11.28
N ILE A 19 7.68 -27.03 -11.10
CA ILE A 19 6.93 -26.24 -10.13
C ILE A 19 5.44 -26.15 -10.49
N GLN A 20 5.10 -26.17 -11.77
CA GLN A 20 3.72 -26.24 -12.21
C GLN A 20 3.07 -27.55 -11.80
N GLU A 21 3.77 -28.67 -11.87
CA GLU A 21 3.26 -30.00 -11.51
C GLU A 21 3.25 -30.21 -9.99
N ASP A 22 4.40 -30.00 -9.34
CA ASP A 22 4.68 -30.47 -7.98
C ASP A 22 4.60 -29.36 -6.92
N GLY A 23 4.68 -28.09 -7.33
CA GLY A 23 4.75 -26.95 -6.40
C GLY A 23 6.18 -26.56 -6.01
N LEU A 24 6.39 -26.10 -4.78
CA LEU A 24 7.68 -25.59 -4.30
C LEU A 24 8.10 -26.25 -2.99
N ASP A 25 9.38 -26.63 -2.91
CA ASP A 25 10.03 -26.96 -1.64
C ASP A 25 10.12 -25.72 -0.73
N VAL A 26 9.60 -25.87 0.50
CA VAL A 26 9.60 -24.82 1.54
C VAL A 26 10.99 -24.51 2.11
N LYS A 27 11.97 -25.42 1.97
CA LYS A 27 13.35 -25.21 2.44
C LYS A 27 14.12 -24.20 1.58
N ARG A 28 13.59 -23.84 0.42
CA ARG A 28 14.24 -22.89 -0.50
C ARG A 28 14.35 -21.48 0.10
N PRO A 29 15.38 -20.70 -0.29
CA PRO A 29 15.48 -19.30 0.13
C PRO A 29 14.28 -18.46 -0.29
N MET A 30 13.57 -17.89 0.69
CA MET A 30 12.42 -17.02 0.47
C MET A 30 12.64 -15.62 1.01
N TYR A 31 12.19 -14.61 0.27
CA TYR A 31 12.43 -13.21 0.60
C TYR A 31 11.14 -12.51 1.00
N LYS A 32 11.22 -11.62 1.98
CA LYS A 32 10.12 -10.71 2.34
C LYS A 32 9.96 -9.56 1.32
N SER A 33 10.92 -9.33 0.42
CA SER A 33 10.95 -8.19 -0.51
C SER A 33 11.19 -8.63 -1.94
N LEU A 34 10.35 -8.18 -2.88
CA LEU A 34 10.53 -8.43 -4.31
C LEU A 34 11.87 -7.86 -4.82
N LYS A 35 12.33 -6.71 -4.30
CA LYS A 35 13.65 -6.15 -4.66
C LYS A 35 14.77 -7.13 -4.29
N LYS A 36 14.72 -7.71 -3.08
CA LYS A 36 15.74 -8.65 -2.61
C LYS A 36 15.70 -9.96 -3.43
N ALA A 37 14.51 -10.49 -3.73
CA ALA A 37 14.38 -11.69 -4.57
C ALA A 37 14.89 -11.46 -6.01
N ARG A 38 14.59 -10.31 -6.61
CA ARG A 38 15.04 -9.95 -7.96
C ARG A 38 16.56 -9.79 -8.07
N ALA A 39 17.23 -9.45 -6.97
CA ALA A 39 18.69 -9.43 -6.93
C ALA A 39 19.31 -10.85 -6.98
N LYS A 40 18.50 -11.90 -6.85
CA LYS A 40 18.94 -13.30 -6.89
C LYS A 40 18.56 -14.03 -8.18
N ALA A 41 17.41 -13.70 -8.76
CA ALA A 41 17.02 -14.22 -10.07
C ALA A 41 16.06 -13.27 -10.79
N ARG A 42 16.08 -13.32 -12.14
CA ARG A 42 15.15 -12.57 -12.99
C ARG A 42 13.69 -13.00 -12.77
N ARG A 43 13.43 -14.29 -12.60
CA ARG A 43 12.07 -14.83 -12.34
C ARG A 43 11.87 -14.98 -10.85
N VAL A 44 10.74 -14.46 -10.39
CA VAL A 44 10.34 -14.49 -8.98
C VAL A 44 8.89 -14.93 -8.91
N LEU A 45 8.65 -16.00 -8.15
CA LEU A 45 7.32 -16.46 -7.80
C LEU A 45 6.82 -15.71 -6.56
N VAL A 46 5.52 -15.46 -6.51
CA VAL A 46 4.84 -14.88 -5.35
C VAL A 46 4.03 -15.99 -4.69
N VAL A 47 4.47 -16.36 -3.50
CA VAL A 47 3.95 -17.52 -2.77
C VAL A 47 3.16 -17.02 -1.57
N LYS A 48 1.98 -17.57 -1.31
CA LYS A 48 1.24 -17.23 -0.11
C LYS A 48 2.02 -17.67 1.13
N ARG A 49 2.12 -16.79 2.12
CA ARG A 49 2.84 -17.09 3.36
C ARG A 49 2.20 -18.26 4.12
N GLU A 50 0.88 -18.34 4.13
CA GLU A 50 0.15 -19.43 4.79
C GLU A 50 0.58 -20.81 4.31
N ALA A 51 0.91 -20.96 3.02
CA ALA A 51 1.38 -22.23 2.47
C ALA A 51 2.78 -22.61 2.99
N VAL A 52 3.66 -21.62 3.08
CA VAL A 52 5.00 -21.80 3.65
C VAL A 52 4.90 -22.14 5.14
N ASP A 53 4.04 -21.43 5.88
CA ASP A 53 3.84 -21.66 7.31
C ASP A 53 3.23 -23.05 7.59
N ARG A 54 2.44 -23.61 6.66
CA ARG A 54 1.95 -25.00 6.70
C ARG A 54 3.03 -26.05 6.34
N GLY A 55 4.20 -25.63 5.88
CA GLY A 55 5.28 -26.54 5.44
C GLY A 55 5.11 -27.12 4.03
N GLU A 56 4.10 -26.68 3.26
CA GLU A 56 3.80 -27.23 1.94
C GLU A 56 3.28 -26.15 0.99
N VAL A 57 3.97 -25.93 -0.14
CA VAL A 57 3.58 -24.97 -1.17
C VAL A 57 3.14 -25.72 -2.42
N ARG A 58 1.83 -25.83 -2.61
CA ARG A 58 1.23 -26.44 -3.81
C ARG A 58 1.17 -25.44 -4.97
N PRO A 59 1.03 -25.87 -6.24
CA PRO A 59 0.92 -24.97 -7.38
C PRO A 59 -0.14 -23.86 -7.23
N GLN A 60 -1.30 -24.16 -6.60
CA GLN A 60 -2.37 -23.19 -6.34
C GLN A 60 -2.00 -22.08 -5.32
N ASP A 61 -0.97 -22.29 -4.52
CA ASP A 61 -0.47 -21.31 -3.55
C ASP A 61 0.49 -20.29 -4.19
N ILE A 62 0.80 -20.47 -5.47
CA ILE A 62 1.73 -19.63 -6.23
C ILE A 62 0.96 -18.68 -7.16
N LEU A 63 0.86 -17.43 -6.74
CA LEU A 63 -0.10 -16.44 -7.24
C LEU A 63 0.16 -15.96 -8.68
N ASN A 64 1.32 -16.30 -9.24
CA ASN A 64 1.76 -15.86 -10.57
C ASN A 64 2.36 -16.99 -11.41
N LEU A 65 1.97 -18.26 -11.18
CA LEU A 65 2.56 -19.44 -11.82
C LEU A 65 1.90 -19.86 -13.15
N ARG A 66 0.57 -19.76 -13.27
CA ARG A 66 -0.19 -20.28 -14.41
C ARG A 66 -1.05 -19.20 -15.12
N PRO A 67 -0.68 -18.77 -16.34
CA PRO A 67 0.67 -18.84 -16.88
C PRO A 67 1.62 -18.00 -16.02
N PHE A 68 2.92 -18.28 -16.10
CA PHE A 68 3.89 -17.48 -15.35
C PHE A 68 3.85 -16.03 -15.82
N ARG A 69 3.72 -15.09 -14.88
CA ARG A 69 3.80 -13.65 -15.16
C ARG A 69 4.74 -12.99 -14.16
N PHE A 70 5.62 -12.12 -14.64
CA PHE A 70 6.49 -11.34 -13.76
C PHE A 70 5.65 -10.47 -12.82
N PRO A 71 5.88 -10.57 -11.49
CA PRO A 71 5.19 -9.71 -10.54
C PRO A 71 5.61 -8.26 -10.77
N VAL A 72 4.70 -7.33 -10.58
CA VAL A 72 4.91 -5.90 -10.81
C VAL A 72 5.02 -5.20 -9.47
N ARG A 73 6.03 -4.34 -9.33
CA ARG A 73 6.11 -3.41 -8.21
C ARG A 73 5.51 -2.08 -8.63
N ILE A 74 4.64 -1.53 -7.80
CA ILE A 74 4.15 -0.16 -7.92
C ILE A 74 4.52 0.56 -6.63
N ASP A 75 5.16 1.72 -6.76
CA ASP A 75 5.36 2.64 -5.64
C ASP A 75 4.32 3.75 -5.72
N ALA A 76 3.93 4.27 -4.57
CA ALA A 76 2.81 5.18 -4.39
C ALA A 76 3.07 6.12 -3.21
N GLY A 77 2.44 7.28 -3.22
CA GLY A 77 2.46 8.27 -2.14
C GLY A 77 1.05 8.58 -1.66
N GLY A 78 0.90 9.00 -0.41
CA GLY A 78 -0.35 9.50 0.15
C GLY A 78 -0.14 10.30 1.43
N GLY A 79 -1.15 11.05 1.82
CA GLY A 79 -1.07 11.97 2.95
C GLY A 79 -2.21 11.80 3.95
N VAL A 80 -1.87 11.80 5.24
CA VAL A 80 -2.81 12.03 6.32
C VAL A 80 -2.77 13.53 6.61
N LEU A 81 -3.74 14.27 6.05
CA LEU A 81 -3.92 15.68 6.38
C LEU A 81 -4.41 15.78 7.82
N VAL A 82 -3.86 16.72 8.59
CA VAL A 82 -4.24 16.91 9.99
C VAL A 82 -4.43 18.37 10.33
N ARG A 83 -5.42 18.63 11.20
CA ARG A 83 -5.66 19.90 11.88
C ARG A 83 -6.12 19.63 13.31
N GLY A 84 -6.05 20.65 14.16
CA GLY A 84 -6.34 20.51 15.59
C GLY A 84 -5.27 19.70 16.33
N SER A 85 -5.54 19.39 17.59
CA SER A 85 -4.64 18.66 18.48
C SER A 85 -5.44 17.91 19.55
N GLY A 86 -4.81 16.96 20.24
CA GLY A 86 -5.47 16.20 21.31
C GLY A 86 -6.76 15.53 20.82
N ASP A 87 -7.88 15.88 21.45
CA ASP A 87 -9.21 15.34 21.14
C ASP A 87 -9.92 16.07 19.98
N SER A 88 -9.43 17.25 19.58
CA SER A 88 -9.89 17.97 18.38
C SER A 88 -9.09 17.61 17.12
N LEU A 89 -8.22 16.58 17.19
CA LEU A 89 -7.44 16.15 16.05
C LEU A 89 -8.36 15.57 14.97
N GLU A 90 -8.32 16.15 13.77
CA GLU A 90 -9.10 15.71 12.62
C GLU A 90 -8.20 15.28 11.47
N THR A 91 -8.78 14.53 10.53
CA THR A 91 -8.14 14.17 9.27
C THR A 91 -9.12 14.15 8.11
N VAL A 92 -8.61 14.29 6.89
CA VAL A 92 -9.42 14.20 5.68
C VAL A 92 -9.56 12.74 5.25
N LEU A 93 -10.79 12.29 5.08
CA LEU A 93 -11.09 11.03 4.39
C LEU A 93 -11.70 11.30 3.03
N ILE A 94 -11.42 10.39 2.08
CA ILE A 94 -12.03 10.37 0.76
C ILE A 94 -12.98 9.19 0.62
N TYR A 95 -14.14 9.37 0.00
CA TYR A 95 -15.05 8.29 -0.33
C TYR A 95 -14.85 7.85 -1.76
N ARG A 96 -14.40 6.60 -1.95
CA ARG A 96 -14.02 6.06 -3.25
C ARG A 96 -14.50 4.62 -3.39
N ARG A 97 -15.27 4.35 -4.45
CA ARG A 97 -15.78 3.01 -4.78
C ARG A 97 -16.51 2.34 -3.60
N GLY A 98 -17.39 3.09 -2.95
CA GLY A 98 -18.24 2.60 -1.86
C GLY A 98 -17.54 2.45 -0.50
N LYS A 99 -16.34 3.03 -0.32
CA LYS A 99 -15.53 2.88 0.90
C LYS A 99 -14.78 4.17 1.23
N TRP A 100 -14.66 4.45 2.52
CA TRP A 100 -13.75 5.48 3.02
C TRP A 100 -12.29 5.03 2.95
N ASP A 101 -11.45 5.92 2.42
CA ASP A 101 -10.02 5.73 2.14
C ASP A 101 -9.29 7.05 2.43
N ILE A 102 -7.97 7.07 2.21
CA ILE A 102 -7.13 8.26 2.35
C ILE A 102 -6.55 8.57 0.96
N ALA A 103 -6.31 9.85 0.68
CA ALA A 103 -5.77 10.32 -0.58
C ALA A 103 -4.38 9.72 -0.87
N LYS A 104 -4.22 9.13 -2.06
CA LYS A 104 -2.99 8.46 -2.54
C LYS A 104 -3.11 7.96 -3.98
N GLY A 105 -2.04 8.14 -4.74
CA GLY A 105 -1.89 7.51 -6.05
C GLY A 105 -0.50 7.01 -6.35
N LYS A 106 -0.16 6.93 -7.63
CA LYS A 106 1.04 6.20 -8.09
C LYS A 106 2.17 7.18 -8.27
N ARG A 107 3.38 6.73 -7.92
CA ARG A 107 4.57 7.53 -8.12
C ARG A 107 4.95 7.55 -9.60
N ASP A 108 5.17 8.75 -10.11
CA ASP A 108 5.65 8.94 -11.47
C ASP A 108 7.16 8.72 -11.58
N ARG A 109 7.62 8.63 -12.83
CA ARG A 109 9.05 8.45 -13.11
C ARG A 109 9.81 9.73 -12.71
N GLY A 110 10.92 9.56 -11.99
CA GLY A 110 11.73 10.68 -11.48
C GLY A 110 11.21 11.30 -10.18
N GLU A 111 9.96 11.05 -9.80
CA GLU A 111 9.35 11.65 -8.63
C GLU A 111 9.86 11.05 -7.30
N SER A 112 10.06 11.88 -6.28
CA SER A 112 10.34 11.40 -4.91
C SER A 112 9.06 10.84 -4.25
N ASN A 113 9.18 9.95 -3.26
CA ASN A 113 7.98 9.45 -2.57
C ASN A 113 7.21 10.56 -1.82
N ARG A 114 7.92 11.59 -1.33
CA ARG A 114 7.31 12.75 -0.66
C ARG A 114 6.60 13.64 -1.68
N GLY A 115 7.24 13.94 -2.82
CA GLY A 115 6.64 14.70 -3.92
C GLY A 115 5.38 14.03 -4.46
N CYS A 116 5.43 12.72 -4.71
CA CYS A 116 4.27 11.93 -5.10
C CYS A 116 3.12 12.04 -4.10
N ALA A 117 3.41 11.92 -2.81
CA ALA A 117 2.38 12.01 -1.80
C ALA A 117 1.69 13.38 -1.80
N VAL A 118 2.45 14.46 -1.99
CA VAL A 118 1.91 15.84 -2.05
C VAL A 118 1.05 16.01 -3.30
N ARG A 119 1.60 15.71 -4.49
CA ARG A 119 0.89 15.84 -5.76
C ARG A 119 -0.42 15.05 -5.75
N GLU A 120 -0.39 13.80 -5.30
CA GLU A 120 -1.59 12.95 -5.26
C GLU A 120 -2.65 13.47 -4.28
N VAL A 121 -2.25 14.05 -3.15
CA VAL A 121 -3.19 14.70 -2.22
C VAL A 121 -3.80 15.94 -2.85
N GLN A 122 -2.98 16.77 -3.50
CA GLN A 122 -3.44 17.95 -4.24
C GLN A 122 -4.44 17.58 -5.35
N GLU A 123 -4.08 16.61 -6.20
CA GLU A 123 -4.90 16.15 -7.31
C GLU A 123 -6.21 15.49 -6.87
N GLU A 124 -6.18 14.58 -5.88
CA GLU A 124 -7.37 13.84 -5.45
C GLU A 124 -8.36 14.70 -4.64
N LEU A 125 -7.89 15.76 -4.00
CA LEU A 125 -8.69 16.68 -3.18
C LEU A 125 -9.00 18.02 -3.86
N GLY A 126 -8.36 18.33 -4.99
CA GLY A 126 -8.53 19.60 -5.70
C GLY A 126 -8.05 20.81 -4.90
N ILE A 127 -6.87 20.71 -4.28
CA ILE A 127 -6.25 21.76 -3.45
C ILE A 127 -4.79 21.97 -3.84
N ASP A 128 -4.25 23.17 -3.60
CA ASP A 128 -2.86 23.50 -3.94
C ASP A 128 -1.94 23.63 -2.72
N ASP A 129 -2.46 24.07 -1.57
CA ASP A 129 -1.67 24.22 -0.33
C ASP A 129 -1.58 22.89 0.42
N VAL A 130 -0.51 22.13 0.17
CA VAL A 130 -0.23 20.89 0.92
C VAL A 130 1.22 20.90 1.39
N THR A 131 1.39 21.03 2.71
CA THR A 131 2.70 21.03 3.35
C THR A 131 2.98 19.68 4.02
N PRO A 132 3.87 18.83 3.47
CA PRO A 132 4.27 17.58 4.10
C PRO A 132 5.22 17.80 5.29
N ILE A 133 4.86 17.26 6.45
CA ILE A 133 5.63 17.47 7.69
C ILE A 133 6.65 16.35 7.90
N TRP A 134 6.20 15.12 8.18
CA TRP A 134 7.08 13.96 8.33
C TRP A 134 6.47 12.68 7.79
N LYS A 135 7.31 11.65 7.68
CA LYS A 135 6.92 10.34 7.16
C LYS A 135 6.36 9.46 8.28
N ILE A 136 5.16 8.93 8.08
CA ILE A 136 4.53 7.99 9.02
C ILE A 136 5.12 6.60 8.84
N GLY A 137 5.18 6.13 7.59
CA GLY A 137 5.56 4.76 7.29
C GLY A 137 5.14 4.31 5.88
N LYS A 138 4.84 3.02 5.75
CA LYS A 138 4.36 2.45 4.48
C LYS A 138 3.34 1.34 4.70
N THR A 139 2.38 1.24 3.79
CA THR A 139 1.50 0.07 3.68
C THR A 139 1.82 -0.69 2.40
N ILE A 140 1.54 -1.99 2.40
CA ILE A 140 1.72 -2.85 1.24
C ILE A 140 0.39 -3.52 0.94
N HIS A 141 -0.05 -3.37 -0.30
CA HIS A 141 -1.23 -4.02 -0.83
C HIS A 141 -0.84 -4.84 -2.05
N ALA A 142 -1.37 -6.06 -2.17
CA ALA A 142 -1.14 -6.88 -3.33
C ALA A 142 -2.45 -7.37 -3.93
N TYR A 143 -2.51 -7.38 -5.25
CA TYR A 143 -3.71 -7.72 -6.00
C TYR A 143 -3.35 -8.22 -7.39
N ARG A 144 -4.28 -8.92 -8.02
CA ARG A 144 -4.16 -9.37 -9.41
C ARG A 144 -4.85 -8.38 -10.33
N THR A 145 -4.19 -7.98 -11.41
CA THR A 145 -4.80 -7.12 -12.45
C THR A 145 -5.70 -7.94 -13.37
N ARG A 146 -6.55 -7.25 -14.16
CA ARG A 146 -7.35 -7.89 -15.23
C ARG A 146 -6.48 -8.67 -16.22
N LYS A 147 -5.26 -8.18 -16.51
CA LYS A 147 -4.25 -8.87 -17.34
C LYS A 147 -3.50 -9.99 -16.61
N ARG A 148 -4.05 -10.53 -15.52
CA ARG A 148 -3.49 -11.62 -14.69
C ARG A 148 -2.07 -11.37 -14.16
N ARG A 149 -1.64 -10.11 -14.01
CA ARG A 149 -0.35 -9.78 -13.38
C ARG A 149 -0.54 -9.59 -11.88
N PHE A 150 0.35 -10.17 -11.08
CA PHE A 150 0.37 -9.94 -9.64
C PHE A 150 1.12 -8.65 -9.32
N VAL A 151 0.44 -7.68 -8.72
CA VAL A 151 0.98 -6.37 -8.35
C VAL A 151 1.23 -6.33 -6.87
N ILE A 152 2.39 -5.79 -6.48
CA ILE A 152 2.74 -5.43 -5.11
C ILE A 152 2.90 -3.91 -5.07
N LYS A 153 1.85 -3.24 -4.57
CA LYS A 153 1.81 -1.79 -4.39
C LYS A 153 2.33 -1.44 -2.99
N THR A 154 3.34 -0.59 -2.92
CA THR A 154 3.84 0.00 -1.67
C THR A 154 3.47 1.48 -1.66
N THR A 155 2.63 1.89 -0.70
CA THR A 155 2.30 3.30 -0.50
C THR A 155 3.10 3.86 0.66
N HIS A 156 3.79 4.98 0.41
CA HIS A 156 4.52 5.77 1.39
C HIS A 156 3.60 6.86 1.92
N TRP A 157 3.50 6.96 3.25
CA TRP A 157 2.54 7.85 3.91
C TRP A 157 3.24 8.92 4.73
N TYR A 158 2.68 10.12 4.69
CA TYR A 158 3.21 11.31 5.37
C TYR A 158 2.09 12.00 6.14
N VAL A 159 2.44 12.60 7.28
CA VAL A 159 1.58 13.62 7.92
C VAL A 159 1.73 14.89 7.11
N MET A 160 0.62 15.57 6.84
CA MET A 160 0.56 16.79 6.04
C MET A 160 -0.36 17.82 6.68
N LYS A 161 -0.16 19.09 6.36
CA LYS A 161 -1.06 20.19 6.71
C LYS A 161 -1.56 20.88 5.44
N THR A 162 -2.72 21.51 5.56
CA THR A 162 -3.33 22.38 4.55
C THR A 162 -4.17 23.42 5.28
N SER A 163 -4.35 24.59 4.68
CA SER A 163 -5.36 25.57 5.07
C SER A 163 -6.74 25.33 4.42
N ALA A 164 -6.86 24.33 3.53
CA ALA A 164 -8.10 24.06 2.81
C ALA A 164 -9.22 23.54 3.71
N GLU A 165 -10.37 24.21 3.65
CA GLU A 165 -11.60 23.84 4.35
C GLU A 165 -12.58 23.05 3.46
N THR A 166 -12.52 23.27 2.15
CA THR A 166 -13.34 22.61 1.15
C THR A 166 -12.47 21.83 0.17
N PHE A 167 -13.08 20.81 -0.45
CA PHE A 167 -12.39 19.91 -1.37
C PHE A 167 -13.20 19.78 -2.66
N THR A 168 -12.50 19.61 -3.77
CA THR A 168 -13.08 19.27 -5.08
C THR A 168 -12.60 17.87 -5.45
N PRO A 169 -13.33 16.80 -5.08
CA PRO A 169 -12.87 15.44 -5.28
C PRO A 169 -12.64 15.09 -6.76
N GLN A 170 -11.56 14.35 -7.03
CA GLN A 170 -11.24 13.93 -8.39
C GLN A 170 -12.14 12.77 -8.88
N LEU A 171 -13.25 13.12 -9.55
CA LEU A 171 -14.23 12.15 -10.06
C LEU A 171 -13.62 11.08 -10.98
N LYS A 172 -12.56 11.43 -11.73
CA LYS A 172 -11.85 10.50 -12.62
C LYS A 172 -11.27 9.28 -11.87
N GLU A 173 -10.83 9.47 -10.62
CA GLU A 173 -10.34 8.39 -9.75
C GLU A 173 -11.47 7.71 -8.95
N LYS A 174 -12.72 8.08 -9.24
CA LYS A 174 -13.95 7.62 -8.59
C LYS A 174 -14.05 8.02 -7.14
N ILE A 175 -13.49 9.18 -6.81
CA ILE A 175 -13.65 9.83 -5.52
C ILE A 175 -14.88 10.72 -5.62
N THR A 176 -15.86 10.53 -4.75
CA THR A 176 -17.15 11.23 -4.82
C THR A 176 -17.41 12.11 -3.60
N ASP A 177 -16.58 12.02 -2.58
CA ASP A 177 -16.66 12.85 -1.37
C ASP A 177 -15.26 12.96 -0.75
N ALA A 178 -14.98 14.10 -0.13
CA ALA A 178 -13.81 14.34 0.69
C ALA A 178 -14.18 15.33 1.79
N ARG A 179 -13.84 15.00 3.04
CA ARG A 179 -14.20 15.86 4.18
C ARG A 179 -13.30 15.63 5.38
N TRP A 180 -13.21 16.66 6.21
CA TRP A 180 -12.66 16.57 7.56
C TRP A 180 -13.53 15.66 8.43
N VAL A 181 -12.86 14.82 9.22
CA VAL A 181 -13.47 13.87 10.14
C VAL A 181 -12.62 13.81 11.41
N PRO A 182 -13.22 13.76 12.61
CA PRO A 182 -12.48 13.48 13.84
C PRO A 182 -11.61 12.23 13.71
N MET A 183 -10.36 12.28 14.16
CA MET A 183 -9.38 11.22 13.97
C MET A 183 -9.88 9.85 14.47
N ASP A 184 -10.60 9.85 15.58
CA ASP A 184 -11.13 8.62 16.18
C ASP A 184 -12.25 8.02 15.34
N ALA A 185 -13.19 8.84 14.86
CA ALA A 185 -14.19 8.41 13.89
C ALA A 185 -13.54 7.93 12.58
N ALA A 186 -12.50 8.62 12.11
CA ALA A 186 -11.78 8.25 10.89
C ALA A 186 -11.13 6.86 11.00
N ILE A 187 -10.56 6.53 12.16
CA ILE A 187 -10.00 5.20 12.47
C ILE A 187 -11.06 4.10 12.33
N ASP A 188 -12.31 4.37 12.69
CA ASP A 188 -13.40 3.39 12.61
C ASP A 188 -14.01 3.31 11.21
N MET A 189 -14.17 4.47 10.56
CA MET A 189 -14.76 4.59 9.22
C MET A 189 -13.92 3.94 8.12
N VAL A 190 -12.57 4.02 8.18
CA VAL A 190 -11.75 3.45 7.10
C VAL A 190 -11.90 1.93 7.06
N HIS A 191 -12.16 1.41 5.85
CA HIS A 191 -12.50 0.00 5.67
C HIS A 191 -11.32 -0.95 5.93
N PHE A 192 -10.11 -0.56 5.54
CA PHE A 192 -8.95 -1.44 5.57
C PHE A 192 -8.19 -1.37 6.89
N LYS A 193 -7.96 -2.52 7.53
CA LYS A 193 -7.14 -2.65 8.75
C LYS A 193 -5.76 -2.00 8.65
N ALA A 194 -5.16 -1.95 7.45
CA ALA A 194 -3.89 -1.28 7.22
C ALA A 194 -3.98 0.24 7.39
N LEU A 195 -5.09 0.86 6.97
CA LEU A 195 -5.34 2.29 7.14
C LEU A 195 -5.70 2.61 8.59
N ARG A 196 -6.48 1.76 9.28
CA ARG A 196 -6.74 1.92 10.73
C ARG A 196 -5.43 2.01 11.53
N LYS A 197 -4.48 1.12 11.21
CA LYS A 197 -3.15 1.12 11.84
C LYS A 197 -2.33 2.34 11.46
N LEU A 198 -2.41 2.78 10.21
CA LEU A 198 -1.75 3.99 9.75
C LEU A 198 -2.25 5.22 10.53
N LEU A 199 -3.56 5.40 10.65
CA LEU A 199 -4.16 6.52 11.38
C LEU A 199 -3.82 6.47 12.88
N LYS A 200 -3.90 5.29 13.51
CA LYS A 200 -3.46 5.11 14.91
C LYS A 200 -1.98 5.48 15.09
N GLU A 201 -1.12 5.11 14.15
CA GLU A 201 0.30 5.47 14.19
C GLU A 201 0.52 6.96 13.96
N ALA A 202 -0.21 7.58 13.03
CA ALA A 202 -0.17 9.04 12.82
C ALA A 202 -0.58 9.78 14.10
N ARG A 203 -1.71 9.41 14.71
CA ARG A 203 -2.18 9.95 16.00
C ARG A 203 -1.13 9.82 17.10
N ARG A 204 -0.48 8.66 17.21
CA ARG A 204 0.60 8.42 18.18
C ARG A 204 1.80 9.35 17.94
N GLN A 205 2.25 9.48 16.70
CA GLN A 205 3.39 10.34 16.34
C GLN A 205 3.09 11.82 16.61
N ILE A 206 1.88 12.28 16.27
CA ILE A 206 1.44 13.66 16.50
C ILE A 206 1.43 13.98 17.99
N ARG A 207 0.89 13.07 18.82
CA ARG A 207 0.90 13.25 20.29
C ARG A 207 2.31 13.39 20.86
N LEU A 208 3.28 12.60 20.37
CA LEU A 208 4.67 12.65 20.83
C LEU A 208 5.45 13.88 20.37
N MET A 209 4.98 14.57 19.32
CA MET A 209 5.63 15.78 18.80
C MET A 209 4.95 17.08 19.26
N GLY A 210 3.75 16.98 19.83
CA GLY A 210 3.01 18.09 20.43
C GLY A 210 3.15 18.20 21.95
N THR A 211 3.88 17.25 22.57
CA THR A 211 4.46 17.35 23.92
C THR A 211 5.86 17.91 23.84
#